data_AF-A0A2N2AGK2-F1
#
_entry.id   AF-A0A2N2AGK2-F1
#
_cell.length_a   1.000
_cell.length_b   1.000
_cell.length_c   1.000
_cell.angle_alpha   90.00
_cell.angle_beta   90.00
_cell.angle_gamma   90.00
#
_symmetry.space_group_name_H-M   'P 1'
#
loop_
_entity.id
_entity.type
_entity.pdbx_description
1 polymer ?
#
loop_
_entity_poly.entity_id
_entity_poly.type
_entity_poly.pdbx_seq_one_letter_code
_entity_poly.pdbx_strand_id
1 'polypeptide(L)'
;MLKTTRAKYFTLFALGAVLIAGCGGGGGGETSASVSYTGVTTEAVVTDTNAESLTAAAIETAGTSELGNLVIAGDLAEETPAQGLSLPGLAKLLAEMKNLGQLAGPAVATGSTASQTVTGSCGGSATLSGTNSGTDVNVNITGNITYSAYCESTPEGNATINGSITFTLVGTADNFVFNVATSYLAITAGGQSVAYSLSYTLTVNGSSATATMTANYRGADGKVYRIENYQVELSNYGQTVAISGRLYHPDHGYVTVSTPTPLQYSNCYGYYRPTSGVLRVTGAGGVYAEFMPQDCDQYQVCLTDGGTVCSLLDW
;
A
#
# COMPACT_ATOMS: atom_id res chain seq x y z
N MET A 1 35.32 -4.75 34.00
CA MET A 1 35.73 -4.81 32.59
C MET A 1 34.86 -3.84 31.82
N LEU A 2 35.48 -2.83 31.20
CA LEU A 2 34.84 -1.60 30.74
C LEU A 2 33.93 -1.82 29.51
N LYS A 3 32.70 -1.32 29.61
CA LYS A 3 31.82 -1.02 28.47
C LYS A 3 32.28 0.31 27.84
N THR A 4 32.62 0.29 26.56
CA THR A 4 32.89 1.49 25.77
C THR A 4 31.57 2.08 25.26
N THR A 5 31.22 3.24 25.80
CA THR A 5 30.19 4.16 25.29
C THR A 5 30.87 5.17 24.36
N ARG A 6 30.34 5.36 23.15
CA ARG A 6 30.59 6.54 22.28
C ARG A 6 29.36 6.71 21.38
N ALA A 7 28.93 7.89 20.96
CA ALA A 7 28.89 9.24 21.51
C ALA A 7 27.92 9.97 20.57
N LYS A 8 26.93 10.68 21.12
CA LYS A 8 25.97 11.51 20.37
C LYS A 8 26.70 12.73 19.82
N TYR A 9 26.50 13.08 18.54
CA TYR A 9 26.82 14.40 18.03
C TYR A 9 25.54 15.21 17.82
N PHE A 10 25.37 16.16 18.73
CA PHE A 10 24.49 17.30 18.68
C PHE A 10 25.34 18.45 18.10
N THR A 11 24.91 19.13 17.05
CA THR A 11 25.45 20.44 16.71
C THR A 11 24.32 21.32 16.18
N LEU A 12 24.05 22.37 16.96
CA LEU A 12 23.07 23.42 16.76
C LEU A 12 23.83 24.72 16.47
N PHE A 13 23.14 25.67 15.82
CA PHE A 13 23.43 27.10 15.61
C PHE A 13 24.22 27.54 14.37
N ALA A 14 23.49 28.13 13.41
CA ALA A 14 23.68 29.54 13.07
C ALA A 14 22.39 30.14 12.48
N LEU A 15 21.93 31.20 13.16
CA LEU A 15 20.84 32.09 12.81
C LEU A 15 21.25 32.92 11.58
N GLY A 16 20.52 32.79 10.47
CA GLY A 16 20.68 33.60 9.27
C GLY A 16 19.31 34.03 8.77
N ALA A 17 18.83 35.18 9.27
CA ALA A 17 17.65 35.84 8.76
C ALA A 17 17.91 36.33 7.33
N VAL A 18 17.41 35.59 6.34
CA VAL A 18 17.21 36.08 4.97
C VAL A 18 15.71 36.06 4.71
N LEU A 19 15.16 37.27 4.60
CA LEU A 19 13.85 37.56 4.08
C LEU A 19 13.73 36.99 2.66
N ILE A 20 12.94 35.94 2.47
CA ILE A 20 12.37 35.62 1.16
C ILE A 20 10.88 36.02 1.23
N ALA A 21 10.64 37.30 1.02
CA ALA A 21 9.36 37.75 0.52
C ALA A 21 9.24 37.26 -0.93
N GLY A 22 8.15 36.55 -1.23
CA GLY A 22 7.68 36.34 -2.60
C GLY A 22 8.15 35.07 -3.29
N CYS A 23 7.38 34.00 -3.11
CA CYS A 23 6.72 33.40 -4.28
C CYS A 23 5.33 32.95 -3.84
N GLY A 24 4.34 33.81 -4.10
CA GLY A 24 2.96 33.36 -4.21
C GLY A 24 2.88 32.43 -5.40
N GLY A 25 3.11 31.13 -5.16
CA GLY A 25 2.79 30.08 -6.11
C GLY A 25 1.28 29.95 -6.15
N GLY A 26 0.65 30.55 -7.17
CA GLY A 26 -0.75 30.33 -7.46
C GLY A 26 -1.00 28.83 -7.55
N GLY A 27 -1.90 28.34 -6.70
CA GLY A 27 -2.39 26.97 -6.75
C GLY A 27 -3.11 26.73 -8.07
N GLY A 28 -2.34 26.34 -9.09
CA GLY A 28 -2.89 25.63 -10.23
C GLY A 28 -3.42 24.32 -9.68
N GLY A 29 -4.74 24.25 -9.47
CA GLY A 29 -5.38 22.99 -9.14
C GLY A 29 -5.01 22.00 -10.21
N GLU A 30 -4.16 21.03 -9.87
CA GLU A 30 -3.95 19.88 -10.70
C GLU A 30 -5.30 19.20 -10.83
N THR A 31 -5.99 19.50 -11.93
CA THR A 31 -7.16 18.76 -12.37
C THR A 31 -6.77 17.30 -12.36
N SER A 32 -7.55 16.47 -11.64
CA SER A 32 -7.37 15.04 -11.42
C SER A 32 -6.92 14.31 -12.68
N ALA A 33 -5.60 14.32 -12.95
CA ALA A 33 -5.02 13.73 -14.13
C ALA A 33 -4.65 12.31 -13.76
N SER A 34 -5.17 11.35 -14.52
CA SER A 34 -4.88 9.94 -14.32
C SER A 34 -3.37 9.68 -14.22
N VAL A 35 -2.97 8.79 -13.31
CA VAL A 35 -1.56 8.36 -13.22
C VAL A 35 -1.28 7.35 -14.33
N SER A 36 -0.54 7.78 -15.35
CA SER A 36 -0.18 6.94 -16.51
C SER A 36 1.30 6.61 -16.51
N TYR A 37 1.61 5.32 -16.66
CA TYR A 37 2.99 4.84 -16.83
C TYR A 37 3.52 5.19 -18.22
N THR A 38 4.70 5.82 -18.28
CA THR A 38 5.38 6.22 -19.53
C THR A 38 6.82 5.72 -19.59
N GLY A 39 7.25 4.91 -18.61
CA GLY A 39 8.60 4.38 -18.52
C GLY A 39 8.88 3.21 -19.46
N VAL A 40 10.05 2.61 -19.30
CA VAL A 40 10.51 1.47 -20.10
C VAL A 40 9.61 0.25 -19.87
N THR A 41 9.22 -0.45 -20.94
CA THR A 41 8.34 -1.63 -20.88
C THR A 41 9.00 -2.93 -21.33
N THR A 42 10.29 -2.89 -21.69
CA THR A 42 11.08 -4.09 -21.97
C THR A 42 11.49 -4.77 -20.67
N GLU A 43 11.80 -6.06 -20.73
CA GLU A 43 12.33 -6.77 -19.55
C GLU A 43 13.68 -6.17 -19.14
N ALA A 44 13.85 -5.91 -17.85
CA ALA A 44 15.07 -5.34 -17.29
C ALA A 44 16.18 -6.40 -17.27
N VAL A 45 17.40 -6.03 -17.64
CA VAL A 45 18.59 -6.83 -17.29
C VAL A 45 18.96 -6.47 -15.85
N VAL A 46 18.86 -7.43 -14.94
CA VAL A 46 19.27 -7.23 -13.54
C VAL A 46 20.80 -7.27 -13.48
N THR A 47 21.40 -6.26 -12.86
CA THR A 47 22.85 -6.06 -12.73
C THR A 47 23.16 -5.61 -11.31
N ASP A 48 24.43 -5.61 -10.93
CA ASP A 48 24.91 -5.07 -9.65
C ASP A 48 24.53 -3.59 -9.44
N THR A 49 24.48 -2.80 -10.52
CA THR A 49 24.13 -1.37 -10.45
C THR A 49 22.65 -1.07 -10.23
N ASN A 50 21.74 -2.00 -10.57
CA ASN A 50 20.29 -1.75 -10.49
C ASN A 50 19.53 -2.76 -9.60
N ALA A 51 20.19 -3.84 -9.16
CA ALA A 51 19.57 -4.88 -8.34
C ALA A 51 18.95 -4.31 -7.06
N GLU A 52 19.65 -3.40 -6.38
CA GLU A 52 19.15 -2.75 -5.17
C GLU A 52 17.90 -1.90 -5.46
N SER A 53 17.94 -1.03 -6.48
CA SER A 53 16.79 -0.19 -6.86
C SER A 53 15.56 -1.01 -7.28
N LEU A 54 15.77 -2.09 -8.05
CA LEU A 54 14.69 -2.98 -8.49
C LEU A 54 14.11 -3.76 -7.30
N THR A 55 14.96 -4.23 -6.39
CA THR A 55 14.53 -4.96 -5.20
C THR A 55 13.83 -4.04 -4.20
N ALA A 56 14.35 -2.83 -3.97
CA ALA A 56 13.73 -1.81 -3.13
C ALA A 56 12.34 -1.44 -3.64
N ALA A 57 12.18 -1.17 -4.94
CA ALA A 57 10.86 -0.90 -5.51
C ALA A 57 9.89 -2.10 -5.38
N ALA A 58 10.41 -3.33 -5.46
CA ALA A 58 9.61 -4.54 -5.22
C ALA A 58 9.24 -4.73 -3.75
N ILE A 59 10.13 -4.39 -2.82
CA ILE A 59 9.85 -4.38 -1.37
C ILE A 59 8.86 -3.29 -1.03
N GLU A 60 8.99 -2.08 -1.56
CA GLU A 60 8.02 -1.00 -1.37
C GLU A 60 6.65 -1.43 -1.86
N THR A 61 6.57 -2.04 -3.05
CA THR A 61 5.32 -2.61 -3.57
C THR A 61 4.79 -3.74 -2.67
N ALA A 62 5.65 -4.64 -2.21
CA ALA A 62 5.27 -5.73 -1.32
C ALA A 62 4.87 -5.22 0.08
N GLY A 63 5.50 -4.15 0.56
CA GLY A 63 5.27 -3.49 1.85
C GLY A 63 4.05 -2.57 1.83
N THR A 64 3.63 -2.11 0.64
CA THR A 64 2.28 -1.58 0.42
C THR A 64 1.19 -2.66 0.53
N SER A 65 1.54 -3.91 0.89
CA SER A 65 0.58 -4.90 1.39
C SER A 65 0.09 -4.58 2.81
N GLU A 66 -0.40 -3.36 2.98
CA GLU A 66 -1.43 -3.02 3.96
C GLU A 66 -2.65 -3.97 3.87
N LEU A 67 -2.74 -4.77 2.81
CA LEU A 67 -3.60 -5.93 2.63
C LEU A 67 -3.48 -6.97 3.74
N GLY A 68 -2.27 -7.19 4.29
CA GLY A 68 -2.09 -8.03 5.48
C GLY A 68 -2.88 -7.46 6.66
N ASN A 69 -2.80 -6.15 6.90
CA ASN A 69 -3.58 -5.46 7.92
C ASN A 69 -5.09 -5.43 7.60
N LEU A 70 -5.49 -5.38 6.32
CA LEU A 70 -6.89 -5.39 5.90
C LEU A 70 -7.59 -6.72 6.22
N VAL A 71 -6.91 -7.85 6.03
CA VAL A 71 -7.44 -9.18 6.38
C VAL A 71 -7.50 -9.37 7.90
N ILE A 72 -6.50 -8.87 8.63
CA ILE A 72 -6.50 -8.90 10.10
C ILE A 72 -7.64 -8.03 10.67
N ALA A 73 -7.93 -6.88 10.06
CA ALA A 73 -9.06 -6.03 10.48
C ALA A 73 -10.45 -6.67 10.26
N GLY A 74 -10.54 -7.70 9.40
CA GLY A 74 -11.78 -8.46 9.17
C GLY A 74 -12.14 -9.44 10.29
N ASP A 75 -11.14 -9.89 11.07
CA ASP A 75 -11.31 -10.88 12.13
C ASP A 75 -11.01 -10.24 13.52
N LEU A 76 -12.07 -9.76 14.16
CA LEU A 76 -12.27 -9.64 15.61
C LEU A 76 -11.06 -9.33 16.53
N ALA A 77 -11.20 -8.18 17.21
CA ALA A 77 -10.80 -7.88 18.60
C ALA A 77 -9.39 -7.29 18.87
N GLU A 78 -9.45 -6.10 19.48
CA GLU A 78 -8.39 -5.27 20.07
C GLU A 78 -7.41 -4.58 19.12
N GLU A 79 -7.63 -3.27 19.00
CA GLU A 79 -6.76 -2.31 18.35
C GLU A 79 -5.33 -2.40 18.88
N THR A 80 -4.44 -2.92 18.05
CA THR A 80 -3.04 -2.50 18.10
C THR A 80 -2.78 -1.71 16.82
N PRO A 81 -2.54 -0.38 16.92
CA PRO A 81 -2.29 0.45 15.74
C PRO A 81 -0.94 0.06 15.13
N ALA A 82 -0.97 -0.64 14.00
CA ALA A 82 0.22 -0.84 13.19
C ALA A 82 0.59 0.49 12.51
N GLN A 83 1.69 1.11 12.95
CA GLN A 83 2.16 2.43 12.51
C GLN A 83 2.95 2.41 11.18
N GLY A 84 2.46 1.68 10.17
CA GLY A 84 2.86 1.96 8.79
C GLY A 84 1.98 3.08 8.22
N LEU A 85 2.35 3.67 7.08
CA LEU A 85 1.32 4.10 6.13
C LEU A 85 0.51 2.83 5.85
N SER A 86 -0.53 2.60 6.65
CA SER A 86 -1.74 1.95 6.21
C SER A 86 -2.47 3.02 5.43
N LEU A 87 -3.27 2.67 4.42
CA LEU A 87 -4.45 3.38 4.00
C LEU A 87 -5.33 3.26 5.24
N PRO A 88 -5.22 4.17 6.24
CA PRO A 88 -6.00 4.05 7.46
C PRO A 88 -7.48 4.17 7.05
N GLY A 89 -7.70 4.82 5.90
CA GLY A 89 -8.94 4.89 5.17
C GLY A 89 -9.48 3.55 4.69
N LEU A 90 -8.73 2.51 4.30
CA LEU A 90 -9.34 1.30 3.72
C LEU A 90 -9.91 0.35 4.77
N ALA A 91 -9.20 0.10 5.86
CA ALA A 91 -9.74 -0.69 6.98
C ALA A 91 -10.87 0.06 7.71
N LYS A 92 -10.68 1.37 7.95
CA LYS A 92 -11.74 2.26 8.45
C LYS A 92 -12.93 2.31 7.48
N LEU A 93 -12.68 2.33 6.17
CA LEU A 93 -13.72 2.23 5.14
C LEU A 93 -14.44 0.90 5.21
N LEU A 94 -13.76 -0.24 5.33
CA LEU A 94 -14.44 -1.53 5.47
C LEU A 94 -15.29 -1.58 6.75
N ALA A 95 -14.79 -1.01 7.85
CA ALA A 95 -15.55 -0.86 9.09
C ALA A 95 -16.75 0.09 8.94
N GLU A 96 -16.58 1.22 8.24
CA GLU A 96 -17.64 2.18 7.92
C GLU A 96 -18.64 1.59 6.91
N MET A 97 -18.19 0.77 5.96
CA MET A 97 -19.03 0.01 5.03
C MET A 97 -19.82 -1.06 5.77
N LYS A 98 -19.23 -1.72 6.79
CA LYS A 98 -19.96 -2.60 7.70
C LYS A 98 -21.03 -1.81 8.46
N ASN A 99 -20.72 -0.60 8.91
CA ASN A 99 -21.69 0.30 9.54
C ASN A 99 -22.77 0.78 8.54
N LEU A 100 -22.46 0.97 7.26
CA LEU A 100 -23.46 1.20 6.21
C LEU A 100 -24.32 -0.04 5.92
N GLY A 101 -23.72 -1.23 5.98
CA GLY A 101 -24.45 -2.50 5.98
C GLY A 101 -25.35 -2.63 7.20
N GLN A 102 -24.98 -2.04 8.35
CA GLN A 102 -25.83 -1.97 9.54
C GLN A 102 -26.93 -0.89 9.44
N LEU A 103 -26.69 0.23 8.74
CA LEU A 103 -27.74 1.19 8.36
C LEU A 103 -28.82 0.54 7.48
N ALA A 104 -28.52 -0.62 6.92
CA ALA A 104 -29.44 -1.41 6.12
C ALA A 104 -30.44 -2.22 7.00
N GLY A 105 -30.11 -2.51 8.27
CA GLY A 105 -30.99 -3.27 9.18
C GLY A 105 -31.30 -4.72 8.73
N PRO A 106 -31.93 -5.57 9.56
CA PRO A 106 -32.22 -6.98 9.24
C PRO A 106 -33.35 -7.18 8.21
N ALA A 107 -33.62 -6.20 7.34
CA ALA A 107 -34.61 -6.27 6.27
C ALA A 107 -34.32 -5.21 5.22
N VAL A 108 -33.11 -5.19 4.66
CA VAL A 108 -32.80 -4.23 3.60
C VAL A 108 -33.62 -4.59 2.37
N ALA A 109 -34.52 -3.70 1.95
CA ALA A 109 -35.14 -3.85 0.65
C ALA A 109 -34.03 -3.84 -0.42
N THR A 110 -34.01 -4.88 -1.26
CA THR A 110 -33.14 -4.93 -2.45
C THR A 110 -33.28 -3.61 -3.23
N GLY A 111 -32.15 -2.96 -3.53
CA GLY A 111 -32.11 -1.66 -4.20
C GLY A 111 -32.06 -0.44 -3.27
N SER A 112 -31.87 -0.64 -1.96
CA SER A 112 -31.58 0.47 -1.04
C SER A 112 -30.32 1.23 -1.45
N THR A 113 -30.37 2.56 -1.35
CA THR A 113 -29.22 3.46 -1.55
C THR A 113 -28.89 4.12 -0.23
N ALA A 114 -27.60 4.27 0.06
CA ALA A 114 -27.11 4.96 1.24
C ALA A 114 -25.98 5.91 0.85
N SER A 115 -25.89 7.04 1.57
CA SER A 115 -24.75 7.95 1.46
C SER A 115 -24.43 8.52 2.83
N GLN A 116 -23.14 8.63 3.13
CA GLN A 116 -22.61 9.20 4.35
C GLN A 116 -21.41 10.08 4.00
N THR A 117 -21.33 11.23 4.65
CA THR A 117 -20.17 12.11 4.59
C THR A 117 -19.48 12.12 5.93
N VAL A 118 -18.16 11.92 5.92
CA VAL A 118 -17.28 11.96 7.09
C VAL A 118 -16.34 13.15 6.93
N THR A 119 -16.30 14.01 7.93
CA THR A 119 -15.36 15.15 7.99
C THR A 119 -14.02 14.66 8.51
N GLY A 120 -12.92 15.07 7.85
CA GLY A 120 -11.58 14.75 8.32
C GLY A 120 -11.22 15.49 9.61
N SER A 121 -10.37 14.89 10.44
CA SER A 121 -9.97 15.46 11.74
C SER A 121 -9.27 16.83 11.64
N CYS A 122 -8.65 17.14 10.50
CA CYS A 122 -8.03 18.45 10.22
C CYS A 122 -8.69 19.20 9.05
N GLY A 123 -9.87 18.77 8.59
CA GLY A 123 -10.63 19.41 7.52
C GLY A 123 -10.94 18.49 6.34
N GLY A 124 -11.61 19.08 5.34
CA GLY A 124 -12.10 18.36 4.17
C GLY A 124 -13.09 17.24 4.51
N SER A 125 -13.40 16.41 3.52
CA SER A 125 -14.42 15.37 3.67
C SER A 125 -14.22 14.17 2.76
N ALA A 126 -14.66 13.01 3.22
CA ALA A 126 -14.86 11.81 2.41
C ALA A 126 -16.36 11.54 2.34
N THR A 127 -16.90 11.35 1.13
CA THR A 127 -18.29 10.96 0.93
C THR A 127 -18.33 9.57 0.36
N LEU A 128 -18.96 8.66 1.10
CA LEU A 128 -19.22 7.29 0.72
C LEU A 128 -20.67 7.18 0.26
N SER A 129 -20.89 6.55 -0.88
CA SER A 129 -22.24 6.25 -1.37
C SER A 129 -22.28 4.88 -2.02
N GLY A 130 -23.43 4.20 -1.92
CA GLY A 130 -23.59 2.88 -2.51
C GLY A 130 -25.02 2.39 -2.56
N THR A 131 -25.22 1.32 -3.31
CA THR A 131 -26.49 0.62 -3.48
C THR A 131 -26.30 -0.84 -3.09
N ASN A 132 -27.14 -1.36 -2.20
CA ASN A 132 -27.19 -2.79 -1.91
C ASN A 132 -28.31 -3.45 -2.74
N SER A 133 -27.93 -4.32 -3.66
CA SER A 133 -28.84 -5.15 -4.46
C SER A 133 -28.83 -6.62 -4.04
N GLY A 134 -28.18 -6.95 -2.92
CA GLY A 134 -28.11 -8.30 -2.36
C GLY A 134 -29.28 -8.65 -1.43
N THR A 135 -29.08 -9.74 -0.70
CA THR A 135 -29.91 -10.18 0.43
C THR A 135 -29.12 -10.06 1.74
N ASP A 136 -29.77 -10.32 2.87
CA ASP A 136 -29.12 -10.27 4.20
C ASP A 136 -27.99 -11.31 4.37
N VAL A 137 -28.02 -12.39 3.58
CA VAL A 137 -27.01 -13.47 3.63
C VAL A 137 -25.92 -13.27 2.57
N ASN A 138 -26.31 -12.76 1.40
CA ASN A 138 -25.40 -12.54 0.27
C ASN A 138 -25.50 -11.08 -0.18
N VAL A 139 -24.58 -10.26 0.32
CA VAL A 139 -24.54 -8.83 0.01
C VAL A 139 -24.01 -8.61 -1.39
N ASN A 140 -24.55 -7.60 -2.06
CA ASN A 140 -24.03 -7.10 -3.33
C ASN A 140 -24.10 -5.58 -3.28
N ILE A 141 -22.98 -4.96 -2.92
CA ILE A 141 -22.87 -3.52 -2.73
C ILE A 141 -22.03 -2.97 -3.86
N THR A 142 -22.54 -1.96 -4.56
CA THR A 142 -21.77 -1.18 -5.52
C THR A 142 -21.77 0.28 -5.08
N GLY A 143 -20.64 0.97 -5.21
CA GLY A 143 -20.54 2.30 -4.65
C GLY A 143 -19.34 3.09 -5.11
N ASN A 144 -19.24 4.30 -4.56
CA ASN A 144 -18.11 5.18 -4.71
C ASN A 144 -17.73 5.82 -3.38
N ILE A 145 -16.46 6.18 -3.25
CA ILE A 145 -15.93 7.06 -2.22
C ILE A 145 -15.31 8.24 -2.93
N THR A 146 -15.67 9.45 -2.54
CA THR A 146 -15.08 10.68 -3.06
C THR A 146 -14.39 11.42 -1.92
N TYR A 147 -13.08 11.61 -2.04
CA TYR A 147 -12.27 12.40 -1.13
C TYR A 147 -12.10 13.80 -1.69
N SER A 148 -12.54 14.79 -0.91
CA SER A 148 -12.39 16.21 -1.19
C SER A 148 -11.53 16.83 -0.11
N ALA A 149 -10.21 16.81 -0.33
CA ALA A 149 -9.19 17.25 0.61
C ALA A 149 -9.36 16.63 2.00
N TYR A 150 -9.79 15.36 2.08
CA TYR A 150 -10.02 14.68 3.36
C TYR A 150 -8.71 14.65 4.15
N CYS A 151 -8.70 15.31 5.31
CA CYS A 151 -7.50 15.52 6.10
C CYS A 151 -7.56 14.72 7.40
N GLU A 152 -6.58 13.83 7.62
CA GLU A 152 -6.43 13.10 8.87
C GLU A 152 -5.13 13.51 9.58
N SER A 153 -5.22 13.80 10.89
CA SER A 153 -4.04 14.04 11.73
C SER A 153 -3.39 12.71 12.12
N THR A 154 -2.13 12.52 11.77
CA THR A 154 -1.28 11.38 12.18
C THR A 154 -0.18 11.87 13.13
N PRO A 155 0.49 10.97 13.88
CA PRO A 155 1.64 11.33 14.69
C PRO A 155 2.77 12.04 13.90
N GLU A 156 2.89 11.75 12.61
CA GLU A 156 3.88 12.31 11.69
C GLU A 156 3.43 13.63 11.03
N GLY A 157 2.19 14.07 11.27
CA GLY A 157 1.61 15.30 10.73
C GLY A 157 0.26 15.07 10.05
N ASN A 158 -0.19 16.03 9.26
CA ASN A 158 -1.46 15.89 8.54
C ASN A 158 -1.26 15.13 7.23
N ALA A 159 -2.10 14.13 6.98
CA ALA A 159 -2.24 13.47 5.70
C ALA A 159 -3.51 13.96 5.00
N THR A 160 -3.42 14.34 3.73
CA THR A 160 -4.57 14.76 2.91
C THR A 160 -4.80 13.77 1.78
N ILE A 161 -6.06 13.37 1.58
CA ILE A 161 -6.48 12.45 0.52
C ILE A 161 -7.40 13.19 -0.46
N ASN A 162 -7.16 13.02 -1.75
CA ASN A 162 -7.97 13.56 -2.84
C ASN A 162 -8.22 12.49 -3.90
N GLY A 163 -9.39 12.54 -4.53
CA GLY A 163 -9.73 11.67 -5.65
C GLY A 163 -10.96 10.82 -5.34
N SER A 164 -11.19 9.80 -6.16
CA SER A 164 -12.37 8.97 -6.04
C SER A 164 -12.06 7.51 -6.27
N ILE A 165 -12.74 6.66 -5.52
CA ILE A 165 -12.68 5.22 -5.61
C ILE A 165 -14.07 4.72 -5.99
N THR A 166 -14.14 3.77 -6.91
CA THR A 166 -15.34 2.96 -7.14
C THR A 166 -15.08 1.58 -6.59
N PHE A 167 -16.11 0.94 -6.04
CA PHE A 167 -15.97 -0.39 -5.49
C PHE A 167 -17.20 -1.26 -5.71
N THR A 168 -16.98 -2.58 -5.68
CA THR A 168 -18.04 -3.58 -5.57
C THR A 168 -17.68 -4.59 -4.50
N LEU A 169 -18.64 -4.99 -3.68
CA LEU A 169 -18.51 -6.03 -2.66
C LEU A 169 -19.60 -7.07 -2.92
N VAL A 170 -19.21 -8.33 -3.13
CA VAL A 170 -20.15 -9.43 -3.37
C VAL A 170 -19.78 -10.61 -2.49
N GLY A 171 -20.73 -11.13 -1.71
CA GLY A 171 -20.53 -12.36 -0.95
C GLY A 171 -21.19 -12.36 0.43
N THR A 172 -20.64 -13.17 1.33
CA THR A 172 -21.08 -13.32 2.72
C THR A 172 -20.06 -12.70 3.67
N ALA A 173 -20.33 -12.75 4.98
CA ALA A 173 -19.40 -12.23 5.99
C ALA A 173 -18.01 -12.88 5.92
N ASP A 174 -17.95 -14.19 5.68
CA ASP A 174 -16.69 -14.96 5.71
C ASP A 174 -16.10 -15.21 4.32
N ASN A 175 -16.89 -14.99 3.26
CA ASN A 175 -16.47 -15.27 1.89
C ASN A 175 -16.98 -14.17 0.96
N PHE A 176 -16.10 -13.28 0.54
CA PHE A 176 -16.48 -12.16 -0.30
C PHE A 176 -15.41 -11.78 -1.32
N VAL A 177 -15.86 -11.17 -2.41
CA VAL A 177 -15.02 -10.53 -3.41
C VAL A 177 -15.23 -9.03 -3.30
N PHE A 178 -14.14 -8.29 -3.11
CA PHE A 178 -14.12 -6.84 -3.05
C PHE A 178 -13.28 -6.29 -4.21
N ASN A 179 -13.93 -5.66 -5.18
CA ASN A 179 -13.26 -4.99 -6.28
C ASN A 179 -13.18 -3.49 -5.99
N VAL A 180 -12.04 -2.90 -6.31
CA VAL A 180 -11.76 -1.48 -6.13
C VAL A 180 -11.10 -0.97 -7.40
N ALA A 181 -11.57 0.17 -7.90
CA ALA A 181 -10.95 0.84 -9.03
C ALA A 181 -10.92 2.35 -8.80
N THR A 182 -9.78 2.97 -9.13
CA THR A 182 -9.62 4.42 -9.20
C THR A 182 -8.70 4.80 -10.35
N SER A 183 -9.05 5.87 -11.06
CA SER A 183 -8.17 6.49 -12.06
C SER A 183 -7.20 7.49 -11.44
N TYR A 184 -7.54 8.00 -10.25
CA TYR A 184 -6.75 8.98 -9.53
C TYR A 184 -7.12 8.99 -8.04
N LEU A 185 -6.14 8.68 -7.20
CA LEU A 185 -6.16 8.87 -5.77
C LEU A 185 -4.82 9.46 -5.36
N ALA A 186 -4.81 10.65 -4.77
CA ALA A 186 -3.61 11.30 -4.29
C ALA A 186 -3.61 11.36 -2.76
N ILE A 187 -2.46 11.00 -2.18
CA ILE A 187 -2.21 11.05 -0.74
C ILE A 187 -1.00 11.96 -0.54
N THR A 188 -1.19 13.01 0.26
CA THR A 188 -0.13 13.97 0.59
C THR A 188 0.13 13.94 2.08
N ALA A 189 1.34 13.59 2.51
CA ALA A 189 1.76 13.57 3.90
C ALA A 189 3.22 14.03 4.02
N GLY A 190 3.55 14.81 5.06
CA GLY A 190 4.92 15.28 5.28
C GLY A 190 5.52 16.10 4.11
N GLY A 191 4.69 16.75 3.30
CA GLY A 191 5.09 17.47 2.09
C GLY A 191 5.40 16.59 0.88
N GLN A 192 5.30 15.27 1.01
CA GLN A 192 5.39 14.31 -0.08
C GLN A 192 4.00 13.99 -0.61
N SER A 193 3.85 13.83 -1.93
CA SER A 193 2.59 13.46 -2.56
C SER A 193 2.77 12.24 -3.44
N VAL A 194 2.00 11.20 -3.15
CA VAL A 194 1.94 9.95 -3.93
C VAL A 194 0.58 9.90 -4.59
N ALA A 195 0.54 9.54 -5.87
CA ALA A 195 -0.71 9.41 -6.62
C ALA A 195 -0.82 8.02 -7.23
N TYR A 196 -2.04 7.50 -7.27
CA TYR A 196 -2.36 6.15 -7.73
C TYR A 196 -3.43 6.17 -8.83
N SER A 197 -3.29 5.26 -9.79
CA SER A 197 -4.36 4.75 -10.63
C SER A 197 -4.33 3.24 -10.48
N LEU A 198 -5.37 2.64 -9.91
CA LEU A 198 -5.36 1.23 -9.51
C LEU A 198 -6.64 0.50 -9.90
N SER A 199 -6.49 -0.79 -10.21
CA SER A 199 -7.54 -1.79 -10.24
C SER A 199 -7.13 -2.95 -9.35
N TYR A 200 -8.01 -3.32 -8.43
CA TYR A 200 -7.75 -4.26 -7.35
C TYR A 200 -8.95 -5.18 -7.15
N THR A 201 -8.69 -6.46 -6.94
CA THR A 201 -9.69 -7.46 -6.57
C THR A 201 -9.16 -8.24 -5.38
N LEU A 202 -9.82 -8.13 -4.24
CA LEU A 202 -9.67 -9.00 -3.09
C LEU A 202 -10.68 -10.13 -3.17
N THR A 203 -10.26 -11.35 -2.87
CA THR A 203 -11.13 -12.48 -2.59
C THR A 203 -10.77 -13.00 -1.21
N VAL A 204 -11.71 -12.99 -0.29
CA VAL A 204 -11.56 -13.59 1.05
C VAL A 204 -12.33 -14.90 1.06
N ASN A 205 -11.69 -15.96 1.57
CA ASN A 205 -12.27 -17.28 1.76
C ASN A 205 -11.89 -17.80 3.15
N GLY A 206 -12.72 -17.50 4.16
CA GLY A 206 -12.43 -17.80 5.56
C GLY A 206 -11.15 -17.08 6.03
N SER A 207 -10.16 -17.84 6.48
CA SER A 207 -8.88 -17.31 7.00
C SER A 207 -7.81 -17.04 5.94
N SER A 208 -8.16 -17.20 4.66
CA SER A 208 -7.28 -16.95 3.52
C SER A 208 -7.83 -15.82 2.67
N ALA A 209 -6.93 -15.07 2.03
CA ALA A 209 -7.31 -14.07 1.06
C ALA A 209 -6.35 -14.04 -0.12
N THR A 210 -6.87 -13.68 -1.28
CA THR A 210 -6.07 -13.46 -2.48
C THR A 210 -6.42 -12.10 -3.04
N ALA A 211 -5.44 -11.23 -3.20
CA ALA A 211 -5.58 -9.97 -3.89
C ALA A 211 -4.91 -10.05 -5.26
N THR A 212 -5.54 -9.49 -6.29
CA THR A 212 -4.94 -9.26 -7.60
C THR A 212 -5.00 -7.77 -7.90
N MET A 213 -3.88 -7.18 -8.32
CA MET A 213 -3.73 -5.76 -8.48
C MET A 213 -3.00 -5.40 -9.79
N THR A 214 -3.45 -4.32 -10.42
CA THR A 214 -2.71 -3.60 -11.45
C THR A 214 -2.81 -2.13 -11.12
N ALA A 215 -1.67 -1.45 -11.02
CA ALA A 215 -1.64 -0.05 -10.63
C ALA A 215 -0.48 0.68 -11.28
N ASN A 216 -0.69 1.96 -11.54
CA ASN A 216 0.39 2.93 -11.71
C ASN A 216 0.44 3.79 -10.46
N TYR A 217 1.64 4.03 -9.94
CA TYR A 217 1.82 4.92 -8.80
C TYR A 217 3.01 5.85 -9.02
N ARG A 218 2.89 7.09 -8.54
CA ARG A 218 3.99 8.05 -8.55
C ARG A 218 4.77 7.97 -7.25
N GLY A 219 6.01 7.48 -7.29
CA GLY A 219 6.89 7.40 -6.13
C GLY A 219 7.29 8.76 -5.57
N ALA A 220 7.93 8.77 -4.40
CA ALA A 220 8.44 9.99 -3.77
C ALA A 220 9.54 10.68 -4.61
N ASP A 221 10.19 9.94 -5.50
CA ASP A 221 11.15 10.46 -6.48
C ASP A 221 10.47 11.17 -7.67
N GLY A 222 9.14 11.22 -7.69
CA GLY A 222 8.33 11.84 -8.73
C GLY A 222 8.15 10.98 -9.98
N LYS A 223 8.74 9.79 -10.06
CA LYS A 223 8.61 8.90 -11.22
C LYS A 223 7.39 8.00 -11.08
N VAL A 224 6.88 7.51 -12.21
CA VAL A 224 5.72 6.62 -12.25
C VAL A 224 6.19 5.19 -12.42
N TYR A 225 5.86 4.36 -11.43
CA TYR A 225 6.04 2.92 -11.42
C TYR A 225 4.74 2.25 -11.85
N ARG A 226 4.83 1.01 -12.32
CA ARG A 226 3.65 0.20 -12.62
C ARG A 226 3.81 -1.19 -12.05
N ILE A 227 2.72 -1.73 -11.55
CA ILE A 227 2.58 -3.14 -11.21
C ILE A 227 1.47 -3.74 -12.06
N GLU A 228 1.68 -4.96 -12.52
CA GLU A 228 0.76 -5.62 -13.45
C GLU A 228 0.58 -7.07 -13.03
N ASN A 229 -0.68 -7.51 -12.97
CA ASN A 229 -1.06 -8.85 -12.51
C ASN A 229 -0.37 -9.25 -11.21
N TYR A 230 -0.29 -8.30 -10.27
CA TYR A 230 0.36 -8.48 -8.99
C TYR A 230 -0.59 -9.20 -8.05
N GLN A 231 -0.30 -10.46 -7.78
CA GLN A 231 -1.07 -11.33 -6.91
C GLN A 231 -0.42 -11.38 -5.52
N VAL A 232 -1.21 -11.19 -4.49
CA VAL A 232 -0.81 -11.37 -3.09
C VAL A 232 -1.73 -12.41 -2.47
N GLU A 233 -1.17 -13.51 -2.01
CA GLU A 233 -1.87 -14.56 -1.28
C GLU A 233 -1.52 -14.45 0.20
N LEU A 234 -2.57 -14.30 1.01
CA LEU A 234 -2.50 -14.18 2.45
C LEU A 234 -3.05 -15.46 3.05
N SER A 235 -2.29 -16.04 3.96
CA SER A 235 -2.71 -17.19 4.76
C SER A 235 -2.30 -17.00 6.20
N ASN A 236 -2.86 -17.82 7.09
CA ASN A 236 -2.63 -17.74 8.53
C ASN A 236 -2.90 -16.32 9.09
N TYR A 237 -4.05 -15.74 8.73
CA TYR A 237 -4.45 -14.38 9.12
C TYR A 237 -3.44 -13.32 8.66
N GLY A 238 -2.88 -13.46 7.46
CA GLY A 238 -1.93 -12.51 6.88
C GLY A 238 -0.49 -12.64 7.39
N GLN A 239 -0.21 -13.60 8.28
CA GLN A 239 1.17 -13.87 8.75
C GLN A 239 2.05 -14.50 7.67
N THR A 240 1.45 -15.21 6.71
CA THR A 240 2.18 -15.79 5.59
C THR A 240 1.72 -15.13 4.29
N VAL A 241 2.67 -14.53 3.57
CA VAL A 241 2.41 -13.74 2.36
C VAL A 241 3.18 -14.34 1.19
N ALA A 242 2.46 -14.80 0.17
CA ALA A 242 3.05 -15.16 -1.11
C ALA A 242 2.72 -14.09 -2.16
N ILE A 243 3.70 -13.75 -2.98
CA ILE A 243 3.59 -12.67 -3.96
C ILE A 243 4.00 -13.20 -5.33
N SER A 244 3.29 -12.79 -6.37
CA SER A 244 3.73 -12.95 -7.75
C SER A 244 3.25 -11.79 -8.62
N GLY A 245 3.94 -11.49 -9.73
CA GLY A 245 3.49 -10.48 -10.69
C GLY A 245 4.62 -9.80 -11.43
N ARG A 246 4.34 -8.63 -12.00
CA ARG A 246 5.36 -7.80 -12.66
C ARG A 246 5.43 -6.43 -12.02
N LEU A 247 6.65 -5.95 -11.85
CA LEU A 247 6.97 -4.58 -11.47
C LEU A 247 7.71 -3.91 -12.62
N TYR A 248 7.25 -2.73 -13.01
CA TYR A 248 7.84 -1.87 -14.02
C TYR A 248 8.52 -0.69 -13.33
N HIS A 249 9.84 -0.67 -13.42
CA HIS A 249 10.66 0.45 -13.02
C HIS A 249 10.79 1.44 -14.20
N PRO A 250 10.55 2.75 -13.98
CA PRO A 250 10.49 3.74 -15.05
C PRO A 250 11.75 3.75 -15.94
N ASP A 251 12.92 3.60 -15.31
CA ASP A 251 14.22 3.70 -16.00
C ASP A 251 14.82 2.36 -16.46
N HIS A 252 14.35 1.24 -15.92
CA HIS A 252 15.04 -0.05 -16.07
C HIS A 252 14.22 -1.09 -16.83
N GLY A 253 12.90 -0.88 -16.98
CA GLY A 253 12.00 -1.88 -17.56
C GLY A 253 11.29 -2.69 -16.50
N TYR A 254 10.84 -3.90 -16.85
CA TYR A 254 10.12 -4.75 -15.91
C TYR A 254 10.94 -5.92 -15.38
N VAL A 255 10.62 -6.31 -14.15
CA VAL A 255 11.04 -7.56 -13.53
C VAL A 255 9.82 -8.37 -13.14
N THR A 256 9.95 -9.69 -13.16
CA THR A 256 8.98 -10.60 -12.54
C THR A 256 9.27 -10.67 -11.05
N VAL A 257 8.28 -10.36 -10.23
CA VAL A 257 8.34 -10.48 -8.77
C VAL A 257 7.73 -11.82 -8.37
N SER A 258 8.36 -12.53 -7.46
CA SER A 258 7.81 -13.74 -6.85
C SER A 258 8.33 -13.94 -5.43
N THR A 259 7.66 -14.77 -4.64
CA THR A 259 8.22 -15.27 -3.38
C THR A 259 8.44 -16.78 -3.45
N PRO A 260 9.64 -17.25 -3.86
CA PRO A 260 9.94 -18.69 -3.91
C PRO A 260 9.73 -19.39 -2.57
N THR A 261 9.96 -18.65 -1.47
CA THR A 261 9.54 -19.02 -0.12
C THR A 261 8.64 -17.90 0.39
N PRO A 262 7.37 -18.16 0.73
CA PRO A 262 6.46 -17.15 1.24
C PRO A 262 7.06 -16.37 2.41
N LEU A 263 6.85 -15.06 2.42
CA LEU A 263 7.30 -14.19 3.49
C LEU A 263 6.50 -14.48 4.76
N GLN A 264 7.19 -14.59 5.89
CA GLN A 264 6.57 -14.69 7.20
C GLN A 264 6.66 -13.33 7.87
N TYR A 265 5.52 -12.79 8.28
CA TYR A 265 5.43 -11.53 9.01
C TYR A 265 5.25 -11.80 10.49
N SER A 266 5.94 -10.99 11.31
CA SER A 266 5.77 -11.01 12.74
C SER A 266 5.90 -9.61 13.33
N ASN A 267 5.36 -9.42 14.54
CA ASN A 267 5.52 -8.19 15.28
C ASN A 267 6.97 -8.03 15.76
N CYS A 268 7.61 -6.97 15.29
CA CYS A 268 8.91 -6.51 15.70
C CYS A 268 8.80 -5.10 16.30
N TYR A 269 8.92 -5.00 17.63
CA TYR A 269 8.87 -3.73 18.35
C TYR A 269 7.60 -2.89 18.06
N GLY A 270 6.47 -3.55 17.83
CA GLY A 270 5.19 -2.88 17.51
C GLY A 270 4.90 -2.76 16.01
N TYR A 271 5.83 -3.16 15.14
CA TYR A 271 5.68 -3.09 13.69
C TYR A 271 5.61 -4.49 13.09
N TYR A 272 4.62 -4.74 12.23
CA TYR A 272 4.56 -5.98 11.46
C TYR A 272 5.48 -5.86 10.25
N ARG A 273 6.52 -6.71 10.19
CA ARG A 273 7.49 -6.76 9.09
C ARG A 273 7.86 -8.20 8.76
N PRO A 274 8.34 -8.50 7.56
CA PRO A 274 8.74 -9.85 7.23
C PRO A 274 10.01 -10.19 8.04
N THR A 275 10.02 -11.35 8.67
CA THR A 275 11.14 -11.87 9.48
C THR A 275 11.75 -13.14 8.90
N SER A 276 11.13 -13.73 7.89
CA SER A 276 11.72 -14.78 7.06
C SER A 276 11.03 -14.89 5.71
N GLY A 277 11.57 -15.75 4.84
CA GLY A 277 11.11 -15.97 3.48
C GLY A 277 12.04 -15.35 2.45
N VAL A 278 11.64 -15.38 1.18
CA VAL A 278 12.44 -14.86 0.07
C VAL A 278 11.52 -14.13 -0.90
N LEU A 279 11.80 -12.86 -1.17
CA LEU A 279 11.24 -12.14 -2.31
C LEU A 279 12.30 -12.10 -3.40
N ARG A 280 11.94 -12.49 -4.62
CA ARG A 280 12.83 -12.54 -5.77
C ARG A 280 12.32 -11.63 -6.88
N VAL A 281 13.20 -10.78 -7.40
CA VAL A 281 13.01 -10.04 -8.64
C VAL A 281 13.84 -10.69 -9.75
N THR A 282 13.19 -11.16 -10.82
CA THR A 282 13.82 -11.84 -11.95
C THR A 282 13.68 -11.00 -13.20
N GLY A 283 14.79 -10.71 -13.88
CA GLY A 283 14.79 -10.01 -15.16
C GLY A 283 15.22 -10.90 -16.33
N ALA A 284 15.67 -10.25 -17.39
CA ALA A 284 16.07 -10.87 -18.63
C ALA A 284 17.23 -11.87 -18.42
N GLY A 285 17.21 -12.96 -19.18
CA GLY A 285 18.23 -14.02 -19.08
C GLY A 285 18.13 -14.87 -17.80
N GLY A 286 17.11 -14.67 -16.96
CA GLY A 286 16.94 -15.40 -15.71
C GLY A 286 17.84 -14.92 -14.57
N VAL A 287 18.52 -13.77 -14.74
CA VAL A 287 19.28 -13.12 -13.67
C VAL A 287 18.30 -12.55 -12.65
N TYR A 288 18.58 -12.75 -11.37
CA TYR A 288 17.68 -12.34 -10.30
C TYR A 288 18.40 -11.77 -9.09
N ALA A 289 17.68 -10.92 -8.35
CA ALA A 289 18.06 -10.49 -7.01
C ALA A 289 17.03 -10.97 -5.99
N GLU A 290 17.49 -11.27 -4.78
CA GLU A 290 16.69 -11.78 -3.69
C GLU A 290 16.78 -10.89 -2.47
N PHE A 291 15.63 -10.53 -1.93
CA PHE A 291 15.47 -9.96 -0.60
C PHE A 291 15.13 -11.08 0.40
N MET A 292 15.89 -11.13 1.48
CA MET A 292 15.79 -12.16 2.52
C MET A 292 15.84 -11.49 3.90
N PRO A 293 14.69 -11.30 4.57
CA PRO A 293 14.68 -10.87 5.95
C PRO A 293 15.46 -11.87 6.81
N GLN A 294 16.31 -11.37 7.70
CA GLN A 294 17.09 -12.20 8.61
C GLN A 294 16.44 -12.22 9.99
N ASP A 295 16.07 -11.04 10.47
CA ASP A 295 15.40 -10.85 11.75
C ASP A 295 14.66 -9.51 11.75
N CYS A 296 14.35 -9.03 12.95
CA CYS A 296 13.73 -7.74 13.13
C CYS A 296 14.65 -6.59 12.69
N ASP A 297 15.97 -6.65 12.83
CA ASP A 297 16.82 -5.48 12.60
C ASP A 297 17.48 -5.48 11.23
N GLN A 298 17.59 -6.65 10.58
CA GLN A 298 18.38 -6.79 9.36
C GLN A 298 17.68 -7.59 8.26
N TYR A 299 18.06 -7.27 7.03
CA TYR A 299 17.73 -8.05 5.84
C TYR A 299 18.94 -8.15 4.91
N GLN A 300 18.91 -9.12 4.02
CA GLN A 300 19.96 -9.34 3.04
C GLN A 300 19.40 -9.17 1.64
N VAL A 301 20.17 -8.52 0.77
CA VAL A 301 19.91 -8.47 -0.68
C VAL A 301 21.04 -9.20 -1.39
N CYS A 302 20.72 -10.23 -2.16
CA CYS A 302 21.70 -11.01 -2.92
C CYS A 302 21.40 -10.96 -4.42
N LEU A 303 22.39 -10.57 -5.23
CA LEU A 303 22.34 -10.72 -6.69
C LEU A 303 22.92 -12.08 -7.08
N THR A 304 22.25 -12.79 -7.98
CA THR A 304 22.76 -14.03 -8.58
C THR A 304 22.87 -13.89 -10.10
N ASP A 305 24.10 -13.71 -10.59
CA ASP A 305 24.45 -13.63 -12.01
C ASP A 305 25.73 -14.46 -12.30
N GLY A 306 25.61 -15.79 -12.32
CA GLY A 306 26.77 -16.70 -12.45
C GLY A 306 27.69 -16.76 -11.21
N GLY A 307 27.40 -15.94 -10.19
CA GLY A 307 27.94 -15.94 -8.83
C GLY A 307 26.98 -15.18 -7.90
N THR A 308 27.07 -15.41 -6.59
CA THR A 308 26.20 -14.76 -5.60
C THR A 308 26.97 -13.69 -4.84
N VAL A 309 26.49 -12.43 -4.91
CA VAL A 309 27.02 -11.31 -4.13
C VAL A 309 25.90 -10.80 -3.24
N CYS A 310 26.17 -10.69 -1.93
CA CYS A 310 25.17 -10.32 -0.94
C CYS A 310 25.59 -9.09 -0.13
N SER A 311 24.62 -8.24 0.16
CA SER A 311 24.74 -7.09 1.06
C SER A 311 23.79 -7.28 2.24
N LEU A 312 24.31 -7.16 3.45
CA LEU A 312 23.51 -7.10 4.68
C LEU A 312 23.16 -5.64 4.96
N LEU A 313 21.89 -5.36 5.20
CA LEU A 313 21.33 -4.03 5.38
C LEU A 313 20.46 -4.00 6.64
N ASP A 314 20.37 -2.84 7.24
CA ASP A 314 19.45 -2.57 8.36
C ASP A 314 18.15 -1.97 7.81
N TRP A 315 17.03 -2.19 8.50
CA TRP A 315 15.71 -1.66 8.14
C TRP A 315 15.59 -0.13 8.20
#